data_AF-A0A819PLM0-F1
#
_entry.id   AF-A0A819PLM0-F1
#
_cell.length_a   1.000
_cell.length_b   1.000
_cell.length_c   1.000
_cell.angle_alpha   90.00
_cell.angle_beta   90.00
_cell.angle_gamma   90.00
#
_symmetry.space_group_name_H-M   'P 1'
#
loop_
_entity.id
_entity.type
_entity.pdbx_description
1 polymer ?
#
loop_
_entity_poly.entity_id
_entity_poly.type
_entity_poly.pdbx_seq_one_letter_code
_entity_poly.pdbx_strand_id
1 'polypeptide(L)'
;MKEQILILFFLIFIEKTKCSFWNEIPSRCIYDRTTLFSCWNTTFTHPIPLFNDLTYTLQNHYVQIRNSYFQLSLNDLFVHVGSNIESLELINNTFSSLLSFNEDEKIYFRLLQSLQIHDEKSLQWFQLNTSYFPQLIKLDLSYNQFTNDKKLLFNQQYFPFLKYLNLSHNQLQSIDNLTGNCLNRIESLILSFNKLNQFQSLIFLDLSSTLIKQLFSITLLPRLEIFLCYYCQQIPMIEYEKFLLNCSQSHNYLILDLTETNINSLKLFNPYIKCIKDLTFNNQHLIDSISAQDLLFSTNLQNIQMRTIDKIDYIHLNVYDRLKSIDFSYNMNLKYVSLHLMSDYTYLQRLILSHTTVKDFSVNFNNTIQKFLHIDIIDMSYSRLETLYFLKYLTFYTLDVSYNRLKIIDINQINFHHGMYELTLMNLLNLSSNEMEFIKINWNNESPHTIDLSQNNLQSIELHGQSTYTLLLNENSNLSLTPITFNIDLPLLQYLDLDSIHIDSF
;
A
#
# COMPACT_ATOMS: atom_id res chain seq x y z
N MET A 1 15.69 -2.00 98.51
CA MET A 1 15.93 -1.27 97.26
C MET A 1 15.74 -2.26 96.12
N LYS A 2 14.65 -2.13 95.35
CA LYS A 2 14.33 -2.98 94.20
C LYS A 2 14.56 -2.13 92.94
N GLU A 3 15.51 -2.52 92.11
CA GLU A 3 15.75 -1.90 90.81
C GLU A 3 14.68 -2.34 89.82
N GLN A 4 14.01 -1.37 89.19
CA GLN A 4 13.11 -1.59 88.07
C GLN A 4 13.93 -1.55 86.78
N ILE A 5 14.01 -2.68 86.08
CA ILE A 5 14.52 -2.77 84.71
C ILE A 5 13.35 -2.41 83.78
N LEU A 6 13.46 -1.26 83.12
CA LEU A 6 12.53 -0.81 82.09
C LEU A 6 13.04 -1.32 80.72
N ILE A 7 12.43 -2.38 80.19
CA ILE A 7 12.71 -2.89 78.84
C ILE A 7 11.84 -2.10 77.85
N LEU A 8 12.45 -1.26 77.03
CA LEU A 8 11.80 -0.55 75.93
C LEU A 8 11.74 -1.47 74.70
N PHE A 9 10.55 -1.98 74.37
CA PHE A 9 10.30 -2.64 73.08
C PHE A 9 10.03 -1.58 72.02
N PHE A 10 10.95 -1.41 71.06
CA PHE A 10 10.65 -0.70 69.81
C PHE A 10 9.89 -1.65 68.87
N LEU A 11 8.57 -1.49 68.80
CA LEU A 11 7.76 -2.04 67.71
C LEU A 11 7.93 -1.11 66.49
N ILE A 12 8.70 -1.54 65.49
CA ILE A 12 8.69 -0.90 64.18
C ILE A 12 7.49 -1.47 63.42
N PHE A 13 6.42 -0.69 63.33
CA PHE A 13 5.34 -0.93 62.37
C PHE A 13 5.88 -0.60 60.97
N ILE A 14 6.22 -1.62 60.18
CA ILE A 14 6.36 -1.46 58.73
C ILE A 14 4.93 -1.48 58.17
N GLU A 15 4.33 -0.31 58.06
CA GLU A 15 3.09 -0.16 57.31
C GLU A 15 3.41 -0.40 55.83
N LYS A 16 2.86 -1.47 55.27
CA LYS A 16 2.96 -1.77 53.84
C LYS A 16 2.11 -0.74 53.08
N THR A 17 2.62 0.47 52.89
CA THR A 17 1.97 1.48 52.05
C THR A 17 2.02 1.00 50.61
N LYS A 18 0.93 0.41 50.13
CA LYS A 18 0.64 0.24 48.70
C LYS A 18 0.39 1.63 48.11
N CYS A 19 1.45 2.40 47.90
CA CYS A 19 1.38 3.61 47.11
C CYS A 19 1.74 3.22 45.66
N SER A 20 0.73 2.88 44.85
CA SER A 20 0.89 3.10 43.41
C SER A 20 1.01 4.62 43.24
N PHE A 21 2.19 5.09 42.82
CA PHE A 21 2.52 6.53 42.76
C PHE A 21 1.53 7.37 41.93
N TRP A 22 0.69 6.72 41.13
CA TRP A 22 -0.47 7.31 40.52
C TRP A 22 -1.71 6.69 41.16
N ASN A 23 -2.38 7.44 42.03
CA ASN A 23 -3.73 7.07 42.48
C ASN A 23 -4.75 7.26 41.36
N GLU A 24 -4.41 8.01 40.31
CA GLU A 24 -5.24 8.26 39.13
C GLU A 24 -4.36 8.23 37.88
N ILE A 25 -4.71 7.43 36.87
CA ILE A 25 -4.10 7.49 35.53
C ILE A 25 -4.39 8.89 34.95
N PRO A 26 -3.46 9.56 34.24
CA PRO A 26 -3.77 10.83 33.59
C PRO A 26 -5.06 10.72 32.79
N SER A 27 -5.92 11.74 32.85
CA SER A 27 -7.21 11.73 32.16
C SER A 27 -7.12 11.52 30.63
N ARG A 28 -5.92 11.69 30.05
CA ARG A 28 -5.61 11.47 28.63
C ARG A 28 -4.77 10.22 28.37
N CYS A 29 -4.83 9.27 29.29
CA CYS A 29 -4.18 7.98 29.16
C CYS A 29 -5.21 6.87 29.31
N ILE A 30 -5.17 5.92 28.38
CA ILE A 30 -5.89 4.67 28.44
C ILE A 30 -4.90 3.60 28.87
N TYR A 31 -5.28 2.83 29.88
CA TYR A 31 -4.51 1.68 30.31
C TYR A 31 -5.42 0.45 30.37
N ASP A 32 -5.11 -0.50 29.51
CA ASP A 32 -5.58 -1.87 29.61
C ASP A 32 -4.51 -2.69 30.34
N ARG A 33 -4.89 -3.28 31.47
CA ARG A 33 -4.04 -4.12 32.31
C ARG A 33 -3.49 -5.36 31.59
N THR A 34 -4.01 -5.68 30.40
CA THR A 34 -3.63 -6.88 29.66
C THR A 34 -2.65 -6.60 28.53
N THR A 35 -2.77 -5.48 27.81
CA THR A 35 -2.07 -5.32 26.53
C THR A 35 -1.67 -3.89 26.15
N LEU A 36 -2.38 -2.85 26.60
CA LEU A 36 -2.22 -1.51 26.00
C LEU A 36 -2.02 -0.43 27.05
N PHE A 37 -0.99 0.40 26.84
CA PHE A 37 -0.88 1.70 27.47
C PHE A 37 -0.78 2.77 26.38
N SER A 38 -1.77 3.65 26.30
CA SER A 38 -1.82 4.71 25.28
C SER A 38 -2.06 6.07 25.93
N CYS A 39 -1.24 7.07 25.59
CA CYS A 39 -1.36 8.43 26.11
C CYS A 39 -1.22 9.46 25.00
N TRP A 40 -1.98 10.56 25.10
CA TRP A 40 -1.88 11.68 24.17
C TRP A 40 -1.97 13.02 24.88
N ASN A 41 -1.21 14.02 24.41
CA ASN A 41 -1.25 15.39 24.95
C ASN A 41 -1.08 15.44 26.48
N THR A 42 -0.19 14.60 27.02
CA THR A 42 0.05 14.45 28.47
C THR A 42 1.40 15.04 28.82
N THR A 43 1.53 15.55 30.05
CA THR A 43 2.84 15.92 30.62
C THR A 43 3.26 14.88 31.65
N PHE A 44 4.36 14.19 31.38
CA PHE A 44 4.93 13.20 32.28
C PHE A 44 5.94 13.87 33.20
N THR A 45 5.51 14.12 34.44
CA THR A 45 6.35 14.66 35.52
C THR A 45 6.78 13.60 36.53
N HIS A 46 6.21 12.39 36.44
CA HIS A 46 6.48 11.25 37.31
C HIS A 46 6.65 9.97 36.45
N PRO A 47 7.46 8.99 36.89
CA PRO A 47 7.58 7.70 36.23
C PRO A 47 6.21 7.06 36.02
N ILE A 48 6.06 6.31 34.94
CA ILE A 48 4.85 5.51 34.73
C ILE A 48 4.94 4.32 35.72
N PRO A 49 4.06 4.23 36.73
CA PRO A 49 4.16 3.26 37.82
C PRO A 49 3.58 1.91 37.42
N LEU A 50 3.16 1.80 36.15
CA LEU A 50 2.65 0.58 35.59
C LEU A 50 3.74 -0.48 35.81
N PHE A 51 3.34 -1.72 36.08
CA PHE A 51 4.23 -2.90 36.12
C PHE A 51 4.98 -3.21 37.43
N ASN A 52 4.88 -2.42 38.51
CA ASN A 52 5.51 -2.78 39.80
C ASN A 52 4.74 -3.84 40.64
N ASP A 53 3.53 -4.24 40.26
CA ASP A 53 2.87 -5.39 40.91
C ASP A 53 3.41 -6.70 40.31
N LEU A 54 4.03 -7.51 41.16
CA LEU A 54 4.71 -8.80 40.91
C LEU A 54 3.87 -9.89 40.20
N THR A 55 2.66 -9.59 39.74
CA THR A 55 1.71 -10.53 39.11
C THR A 55 1.59 -10.39 37.59
N TYR A 56 2.30 -9.47 36.96
CA TYR A 56 2.22 -9.28 35.50
C TYR A 56 3.18 -10.22 34.76
N THR A 57 2.72 -11.45 34.50
CA THR A 57 3.39 -12.46 33.68
C THR A 57 3.03 -12.38 32.20
N LEU A 58 2.23 -11.40 31.79
CA LEU A 58 1.74 -11.29 30.42
C LEU A 58 2.82 -10.64 29.53
N GLN A 59 3.28 -11.43 28.57
CA GLN A 59 4.04 -10.97 27.41
C GLN A 59 3.09 -10.13 26.51
N ASN A 60 3.63 -9.22 25.71
CA ASN A 60 2.93 -8.50 24.63
C ASN A 60 2.30 -7.14 25.00
N HIS A 61 3.02 -6.29 25.73
CA HIS A 61 2.54 -4.93 26.00
C HIS A 61 2.86 -3.97 24.84
N TYR A 62 1.84 -3.23 24.43
CA TYR A 62 1.86 -2.17 23.44
C TYR A 62 1.83 -0.82 24.17
N VAL A 63 2.88 -0.03 24.00
CA VAL A 63 3.00 1.30 24.60
C VAL A 63 2.99 2.34 23.49
N GLN A 64 2.06 3.28 23.58
CA GLN A 64 1.90 4.36 22.61
C GLN A 64 1.82 5.70 23.33
N ILE A 65 2.74 6.61 23.03
CA ILE A 65 2.73 7.96 23.60
C ILE A 65 2.87 8.97 22.47
N ARG A 66 1.85 9.83 22.33
CA ARG A 66 1.79 10.83 21.27
C ARG A 66 1.69 12.24 21.81
N ASN A 67 2.28 13.21 21.12
CA ASN A 67 2.08 14.65 21.36
C ASN A 67 2.28 15.06 22.83
N SER A 68 3.16 14.36 23.56
CA SER A 68 3.32 14.50 25.00
C SER A 68 4.63 15.19 25.35
N TYR A 69 4.69 15.78 26.55
CA TYR A 69 5.89 16.43 27.08
C TYR A 69 6.46 15.61 28.23
N PHE A 70 7.74 15.26 28.15
CA PHE A 70 8.45 14.52 29.18
C PHE A 70 9.37 15.46 29.97
N GLN A 71 9.15 15.53 31.28
CA GLN A 71 10.07 16.17 32.22
C GLN A 71 11.10 15.19 32.80
N LEU A 72 10.90 13.88 32.57
CA LEU A 72 11.75 12.78 33.02
C LEU A 72 12.47 12.11 31.86
N SER A 73 13.55 11.39 32.16
CA SER A 73 14.22 10.55 31.17
C SER A 73 13.38 9.30 30.80
N LEU A 74 13.65 8.63 29.67
CA LEU A 74 12.94 7.42 29.25
C LEU A 74 13.43 6.29 30.13
N ASN A 75 14.65 6.39 30.64
CA ASN A 75 15.17 5.52 31.69
C ASN A 75 14.21 5.61 32.86
N ASP A 76 14.04 6.80 33.45
CA ASP A 76 13.10 7.02 34.56
C ASP A 76 11.68 6.55 34.23
N LEU A 77 11.25 6.72 32.97
CA LEU A 77 9.94 6.31 32.50
C LEU A 77 9.77 4.78 32.42
N PHE A 78 10.82 4.05 32.03
CA PHE A 78 10.77 2.64 31.67
C PHE A 78 11.70 1.73 32.49
N VAL A 79 12.38 2.22 33.54
CA VAL A 79 13.32 1.45 34.39
C VAL A 79 12.73 0.11 34.83
N HIS A 80 11.42 0.08 35.12
CA HIS A 80 10.74 -1.12 35.63
C HIS A 80 9.91 -1.87 34.59
N VAL A 81 9.87 -1.37 33.36
CA VAL A 81 8.83 -1.72 32.38
C VAL A 81 9.41 -2.18 31.05
N GLY A 82 10.54 -1.58 30.63
CA GLY A 82 11.09 -1.75 29.29
C GLY A 82 11.35 -3.21 28.91
N SER A 83 11.60 -4.08 29.89
CA SER A 83 11.81 -5.52 29.64
C SER A 83 10.58 -6.26 29.10
N ASN A 84 9.37 -5.74 29.35
CA ASN A 84 8.10 -6.41 29.03
C ASN A 84 7.35 -5.77 27.86
N ILE A 85 7.86 -4.67 27.30
CA ILE A 85 7.26 -3.99 26.15
C ILE A 85 7.61 -4.76 24.87
N GLU A 86 6.59 -5.15 24.10
CA GLU A 86 6.74 -5.78 22.79
C GLU A 86 6.68 -4.75 21.66
N SER A 87 5.85 -3.71 21.82
CA SER A 87 5.73 -2.62 20.84
C SER A 87 5.79 -1.27 21.55
N LEU A 88 6.67 -0.39 21.09
CA LEU A 88 6.80 0.97 21.61
C LEU A 88 6.66 1.98 20.48
N GLU A 89 5.75 2.93 20.68
CA GLU A 89 5.50 4.02 19.75
C GLU A 89 5.61 5.36 20.48
N LEU A 90 6.52 6.23 20.00
CA LEU A 90 6.75 7.58 20.47
C LEU A 90 6.62 8.54 19.29
N ILE A 91 5.52 9.28 19.21
CA ILE A 91 5.25 10.20 18.08
C ILE A 91 5.08 11.63 18.56
N ASN A 92 5.84 12.54 17.94
CA ASN A 92 5.72 13.98 18.14
C ASN A 92 5.80 14.37 19.63
N ASN A 93 6.67 13.71 20.37
CA ASN A 93 6.89 14.00 21.77
C ASN A 93 7.98 15.07 21.94
N THR A 94 7.94 15.76 23.06
CA THR A 94 8.91 16.78 23.42
C THR A 94 9.54 16.46 24.76
N PHE A 95 10.82 16.76 24.90
CA PHE A 95 11.59 16.42 26.10
C PHE A 95 12.21 17.68 26.69
N SER A 96 12.14 17.79 28.02
CA SER A 96 12.78 18.84 28.80
C SER A 96 14.27 18.92 28.49
N SER A 97 14.79 20.13 28.32
CA SER A 97 16.20 20.39 28.00
C SER A 97 17.16 20.09 29.15
N LEU A 98 16.65 19.86 30.36
CA LEU A 98 17.43 19.64 31.58
C LEU A 98 17.85 18.18 31.77
N LEU A 99 17.43 17.28 30.88
CA LEU A 99 17.73 15.85 30.99
C LEU A 99 19.15 15.60 30.48
N SER A 100 20.07 15.38 31.41
CA SER A 100 21.43 14.91 31.12
C SER A 100 21.40 13.42 30.80
N PHE A 101 22.10 13.05 29.73
CA PHE A 101 22.23 11.66 29.30
C PHE A 101 23.39 11.00 30.04
N ASN A 102 23.11 10.05 30.94
CA ASN A 102 24.13 9.14 31.45
C ASN A 102 24.31 8.01 30.44
N GLU A 103 25.43 8.02 29.69
CA GLU A 103 25.76 6.96 28.72
C GLU A 103 25.86 5.56 29.36
N ASP A 104 26.02 5.50 30.68
CA ASP A 104 26.16 4.27 31.46
C ASP A 104 24.80 3.59 31.78
N GLU A 105 23.68 4.30 31.65
CA GLU A 105 22.35 3.76 31.99
C GLU A 105 21.65 3.22 30.73
N LYS A 106 21.90 1.95 30.42
CA LYS A 106 21.25 1.25 29.30
C LYS A 106 19.92 0.64 29.73
N ILE A 107 18.82 1.05 29.09
CA ILE A 107 17.56 0.29 29.17
C ILE A 107 17.68 -0.95 28.31
N TYR A 108 17.34 -2.10 28.88
CA TYR A 108 17.31 -3.38 28.15
C TYR A 108 15.89 -3.73 27.72
N PHE A 109 15.57 -3.45 26.47
CA PHE A 109 14.31 -3.84 25.83
C PHE A 109 14.37 -5.29 25.32
N ARG A 110 14.21 -6.25 26.24
CA ARG A 110 14.41 -7.68 25.94
C ARG A 110 13.37 -8.27 24.98
N LEU A 111 12.12 -7.81 25.07
CA LEU A 111 10.99 -8.36 24.30
C LEU A 111 10.51 -7.45 23.16
N LEU A 112 11.14 -6.28 22.98
CA LEU A 112 10.69 -5.29 22.01
C LEU A 112 10.90 -5.80 20.58
N GLN A 113 9.79 -6.00 19.88
CA GLN A 113 9.73 -6.46 18.49
C GLN A 113 9.44 -5.32 17.51
N SER A 114 8.74 -4.27 17.96
CA SER A 114 8.39 -3.11 17.15
C SER A 114 8.74 -1.82 17.88
N LEU A 115 9.49 -0.94 17.22
CA LEU A 115 9.87 0.37 17.76
C LEU A 115 9.58 1.45 16.72
N GLN A 116 8.80 2.45 17.09
CA GLN A 116 8.47 3.61 16.26
C GLN A 116 8.81 4.88 17.00
N ILE A 117 9.64 5.73 16.39
CA ILE A 117 10.13 6.98 17.00
C ILE A 117 10.09 8.09 15.95
N HIS A 118 9.20 9.07 16.11
CA HIS A 118 9.07 10.22 15.21
C HIS A 118 9.48 11.53 15.90
N ASP A 119 10.52 11.47 16.73
CA ASP A 119 11.03 12.65 17.41
C ASP A 119 12.56 12.55 17.63
N GLU A 120 13.25 13.63 17.26
CA GLU A 120 14.72 13.65 17.18
C GLU A 120 15.37 13.47 18.57
N LYS A 121 14.71 13.95 19.63
CA LYS A 121 15.24 13.85 20.99
C LYS A 121 15.15 12.42 21.52
N SER A 122 14.03 11.70 21.37
CA SER A 122 13.96 10.29 21.76
C SER A 122 15.00 9.47 21.05
N LEU A 123 15.30 9.78 19.78
CA LEU A 123 16.30 9.05 19.03
C LEU A 123 17.68 9.07 19.71
N GLN A 124 18.10 10.23 20.24
CA GLN A 124 19.35 10.33 20.99
C GLN A 124 19.36 9.39 22.21
N TRP A 125 18.18 9.14 22.79
CA TRP A 125 18.03 8.31 24.00
C TRP A 125 18.15 6.83 23.71
N PHE A 126 17.54 6.37 22.62
CA PHE A 126 17.67 4.95 22.26
C PHE A 126 19.10 4.58 21.88
N GLN A 127 19.98 5.56 21.63
CA GLN A 127 21.37 5.35 21.24
C GLN A 127 21.49 4.16 20.29
N LEU A 128 20.78 4.20 19.16
CA LEU A 128 20.56 3.02 18.30
C LEU A 128 21.87 2.32 17.89
N ASN A 129 22.99 3.03 17.91
CA ASN A 129 24.32 2.50 17.60
C ASN A 129 24.99 1.72 18.75
N THR A 130 24.50 1.82 19.99
CA THR A 130 25.13 1.22 21.20
C THR A 130 24.15 0.40 22.06
N SER A 131 22.85 0.50 21.79
CA SER A 131 21.79 -0.25 22.48
C SER A 131 21.54 -1.61 21.83
N TYR A 132 21.21 -2.61 22.65
CA TYR A 132 20.94 -3.97 22.19
C TYR A 132 19.43 -4.25 22.15
N PHE A 133 18.92 -4.60 20.98
CA PHE A 133 17.52 -4.94 20.75
C PHE A 133 17.38 -6.39 20.24
N PRO A 134 17.46 -7.38 21.15
CA PRO A 134 17.59 -8.79 20.80
C PRO A 134 16.40 -9.38 20.03
N GLN A 135 15.24 -8.75 20.04
CA GLN A 135 14.00 -9.26 19.43
C GLN A 135 13.41 -8.29 18.40
N LEU A 136 14.07 -7.17 18.10
CA LEU A 136 13.49 -6.14 17.24
C LEU A 136 13.42 -6.60 15.79
N ILE A 137 12.20 -6.61 15.26
CA ILE A 137 11.87 -7.03 13.89
C ILE A 137 11.54 -5.82 13.02
N LYS A 138 10.84 -4.83 13.60
CA LYS A 138 10.37 -3.62 12.91
C LYS A 138 10.91 -2.37 13.60
N LEU A 139 11.58 -1.53 12.81
CA LEU A 139 12.06 -0.23 13.26
C LEU A 139 11.52 0.86 12.33
N ASP A 140 10.70 1.74 12.88
CA ASP A 140 10.18 2.92 12.20
C ASP A 140 10.83 4.18 12.76
N LEU A 141 11.55 4.86 11.88
CA LEU A 141 12.28 6.09 12.12
C LEU A 141 11.81 7.19 11.15
N SER A 142 10.58 7.07 10.65
CA SER A 142 10.00 8.06 9.76
C SER A 142 9.71 9.39 10.47
N TYR A 143 9.51 10.46 9.68
CA TYR A 143 9.19 11.80 10.19
C TYR A 143 10.22 12.37 11.18
N ASN A 144 11.49 12.04 10.98
CA ASN A 144 12.60 12.64 11.72
C ASN A 144 13.33 13.68 10.85
N GLN A 145 14.46 14.18 11.35
CA GLN A 145 15.32 15.12 10.65
C GLN A 145 16.67 14.47 10.31
N PHE A 146 16.67 13.21 9.89
CA PHE A 146 17.92 12.55 9.50
C PHE A 146 18.50 13.21 8.25
N THR A 147 19.71 13.73 8.40
CA THR A 147 20.57 14.18 7.30
C THR A 147 21.70 13.18 7.09
N ASN A 148 22.51 13.41 6.06
CA ASN A 148 23.68 12.59 5.77
C ASN A 148 24.81 12.71 6.80
N ASP A 149 24.72 13.59 7.80
CA ASP A 149 25.78 13.75 8.80
C ASP A 149 25.66 12.72 9.93
N LYS A 150 24.48 12.08 10.06
CA LYS A 150 24.20 11.09 11.10
C LYS A 150 24.40 9.68 10.56
N LYS A 151 25.49 9.03 10.99
CA LYS A 151 25.73 7.62 10.68
C LYS A 151 24.85 6.71 11.54
N LEU A 152 24.03 5.90 10.89
CA LEU A 152 23.20 4.86 11.51
C LEU A 152 23.88 3.49 11.33
N LEU A 153 24.17 2.83 12.45
CA LEU A 153 24.86 1.54 12.48
C LEU A 153 23.89 0.41 12.82
N PHE A 154 23.47 -0.32 11.79
CA PHE A 154 22.61 -1.48 11.84
C PHE A 154 23.44 -2.77 11.92
N ASN A 155 24.08 -2.99 13.07
CA ASN A 155 24.86 -4.21 13.32
C ASN A 155 23.95 -5.34 13.82
N GLN A 156 24.14 -6.55 13.30
CA GLN A 156 23.48 -7.79 13.72
C GLN A 156 23.69 -8.10 15.20
N GLN A 157 24.80 -7.64 15.80
CA GLN A 157 25.00 -7.71 17.24
C GLN A 157 23.92 -6.94 17.99
N TYR A 158 23.46 -5.80 17.46
CA TYR A 158 22.44 -4.96 18.09
C TYR A 158 21.02 -5.31 17.64
N PHE A 159 20.87 -5.73 16.39
CA PHE A 159 19.58 -5.95 15.73
C PHE A 159 19.54 -7.33 15.03
N PRO A 160 19.59 -8.44 15.78
CA PRO A 160 19.75 -9.78 15.20
C PRO A 160 18.54 -10.27 14.41
N PHE A 161 17.36 -9.64 14.50
CA PHE A 161 16.15 -10.07 13.79
C PHE A 161 15.47 -8.98 12.96
N LEU A 162 16.13 -7.84 12.76
CA LEU A 162 15.56 -6.71 12.04
C LEU A 162 15.30 -7.07 10.57
N LYS A 163 14.05 -6.87 10.15
CA LYS A 163 13.53 -7.20 8.80
C LYS A 163 12.84 -6.01 8.14
N TYR A 164 12.26 -5.11 8.92
CA TYR A 164 11.55 -3.94 8.43
C TYR A 164 12.23 -2.67 8.92
N LEU A 165 12.55 -1.77 8.00
CA LEU A 165 13.15 -0.48 8.29
C LEU A 165 12.41 0.63 7.52
N ASN A 166 11.82 1.57 8.25
CA ASN A 166 11.20 2.76 7.68
C ASN A 166 12.00 4.02 8.04
N LEU A 167 12.46 4.73 7.02
CA LEU A 167 13.19 6.00 7.11
C LEU A 167 12.51 7.10 6.28
N SER A 168 11.22 6.95 5.95
CA SER A 168 10.48 7.92 5.16
C SER A 168 10.35 9.29 5.85
N HIS A 169 10.07 10.35 5.08
CA HIS A 169 9.91 11.72 5.60
C HIS A 169 11.11 12.20 6.42
N ASN A 170 12.31 12.00 5.90
CA ASN A 170 13.55 12.50 6.46
C ASN A 170 14.23 13.47 5.48
N GLN A 171 15.49 13.81 5.71
CA GLN A 171 16.28 14.69 4.84
C GLN A 171 17.51 13.97 4.27
N LEU A 172 17.42 12.65 4.10
CA LEU A 172 18.50 11.85 3.55
C LEU A 172 18.74 12.25 2.10
N GLN A 173 19.98 12.57 1.78
CA GLN A 173 20.45 12.78 0.41
C GLN A 173 21.11 11.52 -0.15
N SER A 174 21.56 10.62 0.71
CA SER A 174 22.12 9.32 0.34
C SER A 174 21.85 8.28 1.42
N ILE A 175 21.90 7.01 1.06
CA ILE A 175 21.81 5.86 1.98
C ILE A 175 23.17 5.42 2.53
N ASP A 176 24.27 6.09 2.18
CA ASP A 176 25.65 5.71 2.57
C ASP A 176 25.89 5.70 4.08
N ASN A 177 25.08 6.46 4.79
CA ASN A 177 25.15 6.56 6.24
C ASN A 177 24.47 5.39 6.94
N LEU A 178 23.78 4.52 6.19
CA LEU A 178 23.26 3.25 6.68
C LEU A 178 24.35 2.21 6.52
N THR A 179 24.97 1.82 7.62
CA THR A 179 26.04 0.83 7.63
C THR A 179 25.70 -0.32 8.56
N GLY A 180 26.27 -1.50 8.31
CA GLY A 180 26.16 -2.63 9.23
C GLY A 180 25.63 -3.90 8.57
N ASN A 181 25.85 -5.01 9.24
CA ASN A 181 25.65 -6.34 8.69
C ASN A 181 24.21 -6.86 8.78
N CYS A 182 23.29 -6.23 9.50
CA CYS A 182 21.90 -6.70 9.52
C CYS A 182 21.07 -6.22 8.31
N LEU A 183 21.59 -5.26 7.53
CA LEU A 183 20.91 -4.78 6.32
C LEU A 183 20.66 -5.89 5.29
N ASN A 184 21.53 -6.92 5.24
CA ASN A 184 21.36 -8.07 4.35
C ASN A 184 20.10 -8.94 4.65
N ARG A 185 19.42 -8.70 5.78
CA ARG A 185 18.20 -9.40 6.21
C ARG A 185 16.94 -8.56 6.08
N ILE A 186 17.07 -7.29 5.67
CA ILE A 186 15.94 -6.42 5.47
C ILE A 186 15.09 -6.97 4.33
N GLU A 187 13.82 -7.21 4.65
CA GLU A 187 12.76 -7.68 3.76
C GLU A 187 11.91 -6.49 3.30
N SER A 188 11.80 -5.42 4.09
CA SER A 188 11.07 -4.21 3.74
C SER A 188 11.86 -2.95 4.08
N LEU A 189 12.08 -2.11 3.07
CA LEU A 189 12.78 -0.83 3.19
C LEU A 189 11.91 0.30 2.62
N ILE A 190 11.64 1.30 3.44
CA ILE A 190 10.85 2.48 3.06
C ILE A 190 11.73 3.73 3.18
N LEU A 191 11.92 4.42 2.06
CA LEU A 191 12.75 5.62 1.93
C LEU A 191 11.99 6.83 1.39
N SER A 192 10.67 6.74 1.26
CA SER A 192 9.83 7.76 0.62
C SER A 192 9.96 9.15 1.25
N PHE A 193 9.73 10.19 0.46
CA PHE A 193 9.84 11.60 0.91
C PHE A 193 11.20 11.94 1.54
N ASN A 194 12.28 11.47 0.93
CA ASN A 194 13.64 11.93 1.20
C ASN A 194 14.17 12.78 0.04
N LYS A 195 15.40 13.29 0.16
CA LYS A 195 16.08 14.09 -0.87
C LYS A 195 17.17 13.27 -1.57
N LEU A 196 16.93 11.97 -1.73
CA LEU A 196 17.94 11.02 -2.22
C LEU A 196 18.37 11.39 -3.63
N ASN A 197 19.67 11.50 -3.86
CA ASN A 197 20.26 11.74 -5.17
C ASN A 197 21.27 10.67 -5.60
N GLN A 198 21.52 9.67 -4.75
CA GLN A 198 22.35 8.51 -5.07
C GLN A 198 22.02 7.32 -4.16
N PHE A 199 22.20 6.10 -4.69
CA PHE A 199 22.33 4.87 -3.92
C PHE A 199 23.80 4.46 -3.95
N GLN A 200 24.71 5.29 -3.40
CA GLN A 200 26.07 4.82 -3.26
C GLN A 200 26.05 3.56 -2.37
N SER A 201 27.03 2.69 -2.63
CA SER A 201 27.19 1.37 -2.05
C SER A 201 26.71 1.30 -0.60
N LEU A 202 25.75 0.42 -0.27
CA LEU A 202 25.63 -0.02 1.12
C LEU A 202 26.91 -0.80 1.42
N ILE A 203 27.95 -0.12 1.90
CA ILE A 203 29.25 -0.74 2.12
C ILE A 203 29.07 -1.71 3.29
N PHE A 204 29.03 -2.99 2.95
CA PHE A 204 29.07 -4.06 3.92
C PHE A 204 30.50 -4.57 4.03
N LEU A 205 30.98 -4.65 5.26
CA LEU A 205 32.16 -5.41 5.60
C LEU A 205 31.67 -6.69 6.29
N ASP A 206 31.74 -7.82 5.59
CA ASP A 206 31.54 -9.12 6.25
C ASP A 206 32.72 -9.39 7.16
N LEU A 207 32.50 -9.26 8.47
CA LEU A 207 33.49 -9.67 9.46
C LEU A 207 33.22 -11.07 10.01
N SER A 208 32.14 -11.73 9.57
CA SER A 208 31.77 -13.07 10.06
C SER A 208 32.58 -14.19 9.41
N SER A 209 33.18 -13.94 8.24
CA SER A 209 34.12 -14.87 7.59
C SER A 209 35.56 -14.50 7.94
N THR A 210 36.27 -15.38 8.65
CA THR A 210 37.68 -15.18 9.04
C THR A 210 38.66 -15.33 7.88
N LEU A 211 38.20 -15.59 6.65
CA LEU A 211 39.08 -16.00 5.55
C LEU A 211 39.17 -15.04 4.36
N ILE A 212 38.27 -14.07 4.16
CA ILE A 212 38.46 -13.04 3.12
C ILE A 212 37.85 -11.72 3.58
N LYS A 213 38.69 -10.75 3.97
CA LYS A 213 38.29 -9.34 4.14
C LYS A 213 38.21 -8.66 2.75
N GLN A 214 37.22 -9.02 1.95
CA GLN A 214 36.90 -8.27 0.73
C GLN A 214 35.80 -7.27 1.07
N LEU A 215 36.08 -5.99 0.81
CA LEU A 215 35.07 -4.96 0.74
C LEU A 215 34.20 -5.27 -0.48
N PHE A 216 33.03 -5.85 -0.25
CA PHE A 216 32.01 -5.87 -1.29
C PHE A 216 31.23 -4.56 -1.18
N SER A 217 31.22 -3.78 -2.26
CA SER A 217 30.17 -2.78 -2.45
C SER A 217 28.87 -3.54 -2.59
N ILE A 218 28.20 -3.78 -1.46
CA ILE A 218 26.92 -4.44 -1.46
C ILE A 218 25.90 -3.39 -1.87
N THR A 219 25.42 -3.44 -3.11
CA THR A 219 24.10 -2.87 -3.41
C THR A 219 22.99 -3.86 -3.03
N LEU A 220 23.36 -5.01 -2.42
CA LEU A 220 22.48 -6.14 -2.16
C LEU A 220 21.71 -6.02 -0.83
N LEU A 221 20.40 -5.79 -0.94
CA LEU A 221 19.44 -6.25 0.04
C LEU A 221 18.86 -7.58 -0.50
N PRO A 222 19.55 -8.73 -0.36
CA PRO A 222 19.25 -9.96 -1.09
C PRO A 222 17.91 -10.60 -0.70
N ARG A 223 17.33 -10.17 0.42
CA ARG A 223 16.03 -10.63 0.93
C ARG A 223 14.92 -9.60 0.73
N LEU A 224 15.21 -8.48 0.07
CA LEU A 224 14.24 -7.42 -0.06
C LEU A 224 13.03 -7.88 -0.89
N GLU A 225 11.87 -7.79 -0.27
CA GLU A 225 10.57 -8.11 -0.85
C GLU A 225 9.77 -6.84 -1.10
N ILE A 226 10.00 -5.78 -0.32
CA ILE A 226 9.27 -4.51 -0.44
C ILE A 226 10.27 -3.35 -0.47
N PHE A 227 10.23 -2.57 -1.55
CA PHE A 227 10.95 -1.32 -1.66
C PHE A 227 10.01 -0.16 -2.00
N LEU A 228 9.87 0.78 -1.08
CA LEU A 228 9.05 1.97 -1.26
C LEU A 228 9.95 3.20 -1.29
N CYS A 229 10.00 3.88 -2.43
CA CYS A 229 10.88 5.03 -2.63
C CYS A 229 10.15 6.15 -3.38
N TYR A 230 8.91 6.43 -2.99
CA TYR A 230 8.10 7.44 -3.67
C TYR A 230 8.43 8.87 -3.19
N TYR A 231 8.29 9.88 -4.07
CA TYR A 231 8.75 11.27 -3.88
C TYR A 231 10.28 11.46 -3.75
N CYS A 232 11.08 10.59 -4.37
CA CYS A 232 12.55 10.69 -4.40
C CYS A 232 13.07 11.13 -5.77
N GLN A 233 12.67 12.33 -6.21
CA GLN A 233 12.83 12.82 -7.59
C GLN A 233 14.29 13.03 -8.06
N GLN A 234 15.27 13.04 -7.14
CA GLN A 234 16.65 13.39 -7.47
C GLN A 234 17.52 12.16 -7.80
N ILE A 235 16.98 10.94 -7.70
CA ILE A 235 17.74 9.70 -7.91
C ILE A 235 17.99 9.49 -9.41
N PRO A 236 19.26 9.44 -9.86
CA PRO A 236 19.59 9.12 -11.24
C PRO A 236 19.18 7.68 -11.59
N MET A 237 18.73 7.49 -12.83
CA MET A 237 18.29 6.20 -13.36
C MET A 237 19.29 5.05 -13.13
N ILE A 238 20.61 5.31 -13.27
CA ILE A 238 21.68 4.33 -13.07
C ILE A 238 21.72 3.74 -11.65
N GLU A 239 21.22 4.47 -10.65
CA GLU A 239 21.21 4.02 -9.27
C GLU A 239 20.17 2.91 -9.04
N TYR A 240 19.03 2.97 -9.72
CA TYR A 240 18.05 1.89 -9.70
C TYR A 240 18.57 0.61 -10.36
N GLU A 241 19.42 0.69 -11.40
CA GLU A 241 20.08 -0.50 -11.97
C GLU A 241 20.93 -1.21 -10.92
N LYS A 242 21.77 -0.44 -10.22
CA LYS A 242 22.65 -0.95 -9.18
C LYS A 242 21.87 -1.68 -8.09
N PHE A 243 20.72 -1.12 -7.72
CA PHE A 243 19.81 -1.68 -6.72
C PHE A 243 19.18 -2.99 -7.21
N LEU A 244 18.74 -3.03 -8.47
CA LEU A 244 18.01 -4.17 -9.05
C LEU A 244 18.91 -5.31 -9.55
N LEU A 245 20.24 -5.15 -9.66
CA LEU A 245 21.15 -6.22 -10.10
C LEU A 245 20.93 -7.59 -9.42
N ASN A 246 20.50 -7.57 -8.15
CA ASN A 246 20.39 -8.76 -7.30
C ASN A 246 19.04 -9.46 -7.39
N CYS A 247 18.06 -8.81 -7.99
CA CYS A 247 16.77 -9.42 -8.28
C CYS A 247 16.90 -10.71 -9.09
N SER A 248 17.95 -10.84 -9.89
CA SER A 248 18.21 -12.05 -10.68
C SER A 248 18.58 -13.27 -9.83
N GLN A 249 19.03 -13.08 -8.59
CA GLN A 249 19.56 -14.15 -7.72
C GLN A 249 18.61 -14.51 -6.57
N SER A 250 17.70 -13.61 -6.18
CA SER A 250 16.75 -13.86 -5.11
C SER A 250 15.55 -14.66 -5.62
N HIS A 251 15.14 -15.70 -4.88
CA HIS A 251 13.86 -16.39 -5.10
C HIS A 251 12.65 -15.57 -4.61
N ASN A 252 12.92 -14.39 -4.05
CA ASN A 252 11.92 -13.50 -3.50
C ASN A 252 11.33 -12.60 -4.59
N TYR A 253 10.03 -12.34 -4.48
CA TYR A 253 9.32 -11.41 -5.33
C TYR A 253 9.42 -9.99 -4.75
N LEU A 254 9.70 -9.02 -5.60
CA LEU A 254 9.85 -7.61 -5.23
C LEU A 254 8.55 -6.83 -5.51
N ILE A 255 8.07 -6.12 -4.50
CA ILE A 255 7.05 -5.08 -4.57
C ILE A 255 7.78 -3.74 -4.63
N LEU A 256 7.54 -2.99 -5.71
CA LEU A 256 8.28 -1.79 -6.03
C LEU A 256 7.32 -0.62 -6.25
N ASP A 257 7.43 0.40 -5.40
CA ASP A 257 6.73 1.68 -5.58
C ASP A 257 7.74 2.80 -5.77
N LEU A 258 7.71 3.37 -6.98
CA LEU A 258 8.59 4.41 -7.45
C LEU A 258 7.79 5.65 -7.87
N THR A 259 6.60 5.86 -7.31
CA THR A 259 5.79 7.06 -7.54
C THR A 259 6.60 8.35 -7.35
N GLU A 260 6.54 9.30 -8.28
CA GLU A 260 7.31 10.56 -8.24
C GLU A 260 8.84 10.38 -8.07
N THR A 261 9.47 9.53 -8.88
CA THR A 261 10.94 9.31 -8.86
C THR A 261 11.65 9.80 -10.12
N ASN A 262 10.94 10.54 -10.99
CA ASN A 262 11.46 11.10 -12.24
C ASN A 262 12.08 10.04 -13.17
N ILE A 263 11.55 8.82 -13.14
CA ILE A 263 11.97 7.76 -14.04
C ILE A 263 11.44 8.09 -15.43
N ASN A 264 12.34 8.05 -16.41
CA ASN A 264 12.03 8.46 -17.78
C ASN A 264 11.89 7.29 -18.77
N SER A 265 12.29 6.06 -18.40
CA SER A 265 12.19 4.87 -19.24
C SER A 265 12.03 3.58 -18.44
N LEU A 266 11.13 2.68 -18.88
CA LEU A 266 10.93 1.37 -18.27
C LEU A 266 11.96 0.32 -18.71
N LYS A 267 12.75 0.59 -19.76
CA LYS A 267 13.78 -0.36 -20.26
C LYS A 267 14.77 -0.78 -19.17
N LEU A 268 14.96 0.11 -18.19
CA LEU A 268 15.70 -0.10 -16.96
C LEU A 268 15.37 -1.41 -16.26
N PHE A 269 14.09 -1.77 -16.24
CA PHE A 269 13.61 -2.91 -15.48
C PHE A 269 13.71 -4.21 -16.28
N ASN A 270 13.89 -4.17 -17.61
CA ASN A 270 13.86 -5.37 -18.44
C ASN A 270 14.82 -6.49 -18.00
N PRO A 271 16.07 -6.22 -17.58
CA PRO A 271 16.97 -7.27 -17.09
C PRO A 271 16.51 -7.89 -15.76
N TYR A 272 15.69 -7.16 -14.99
CA TYR A 272 15.37 -7.45 -13.59
C TYR A 272 13.89 -7.79 -13.37
N ILE A 273 13.04 -7.57 -14.37
CA ILE A 273 11.58 -7.61 -14.25
C ILE A 273 11.04 -8.98 -13.81
N LYS A 274 11.83 -10.04 -14.00
CA LYS A 274 11.52 -11.38 -13.49
C LYS A 274 11.40 -11.44 -11.97
N CYS A 275 12.05 -10.57 -11.20
CA CYS A 275 11.84 -10.56 -9.74
C CYS A 275 10.61 -9.77 -9.33
N ILE A 276 10.11 -8.88 -10.19
CA ILE A 276 9.13 -7.88 -9.80
C ILE A 276 7.75 -8.52 -9.86
N LYS A 277 7.03 -8.44 -8.75
CA LYS A 277 5.66 -8.89 -8.61
C LYS A 277 4.68 -7.74 -8.68
N ASP A 278 4.96 -6.64 -8.00
CA ASP A 278 4.09 -5.46 -8.01
C ASP A 278 4.91 -4.23 -8.40
N LEU A 279 4.40 -3.44 -9.33
CA LEU A 279 5.12 -2.31 -9.92
C LEU A 279 4.24 -1.07 -9.99
N THR A 280 4.64 -0.01 -9.28
CA THR A 280 3.88 1.24 -9.21
C THR A 280 4.73 2.42 -9.69
N PHE A 281 4.24 3.14 -10.71
CA PHE A 281 4.81 4.35 -11.29
C PHE A 281 3.75 5.43 -11.49
N ASN A 282 3.32 6.07 -10.41
CA ASN A 282 2.44 7.23 -10.56
C ASN A 282 3.25 8.52 -10.73
N ASN A 283 2.64 9.54 -11.34
CA ASN A 283 3.20 10.89 -11.43
C ASN A 283 4.65 10.90 -11.98
N GLN A 284 4.90 10.19 -13.08
CA GLN A 284 6.23 10.16 -13.71
C GLN A 284 6.32 11.11 -14.89
N HIS A 285 7.52 11.63 -15.10
CA HIS A 285 7.89 12.28 -16.36
C HIS A 285 8.50 11.27 -17.34
N LEU A 286 7.78 10.18 -17.62
CA LEU A 286 8.21 9.24 -18.68
C LEU A 286 8.37 10.02 -19.99
N ILE A 287 9.53 9.85 -20.64
CA ILE A 287 9.82 10.54 -21.90
C ILE A 287 9.20 9.79 -23.07
N ASP A 288 9.15 8.46 -22.94
CA ASP A 288 8.68 7.55 -23.97
C ASP A 288 7.40 6.80 -23.53
N SER A 289 6.58 6.50 -24.51
CA SER A 289 5.51 5.48 -24.50
C SER A 289 6.00 4.08 -24.11
N ILE A 290 5.09 3.21 -23.64
CA ILE A 290 5.43 1.82 -23.28
C ILE A 290 5.26 0.92 -24.51
N SER A 291 6.36 0.30 -24.92
CA SER A 291 6.39 -0.68 -26.02
C SER A 291 6.31 -2.11 -25.50
N ALA A 292 5.98 -3.07 -26.38
CA ALA A 292 5.97 -4.50 -26.05
C ALA A 292 7.36 -5.06 -25.70
N GLN A 293 8.44 -4.31 -25.98
CA GLN A 293 9.79 -4.67 -25.53
C GLN A 293 10.03 -4.26 -24.08
N ASP A 294 9.28 -3.29 -23.58
CA ASP A 294 9.28 -2.93 -22.18
C ASP A 294 8.50 -4.02 -21.43
N LEU A 295 9.09 -4.51 -20.34
CA LEU A 295 8.54 -5.59 -19.52
C LEU A 295 8.41 -6.94 -20.26
N LEU A 296 9.22 -7.18 -21.32
CA LEU A 296 9.18 -8.41 -22.14
C LEU A 296 9.33 -9.72 -21.33
N PHE A 297 9.93 -9.67 -20.14
CA PHE A 297 10.17 -10.86 -19.32
C PHE A 297 9.44 -10.82 -17.97
N SER A 298 8.36 -10.06 -17.88
CA SER A 298 7.57 -9.81 -16.66
C SER A 298 6.72 -11.00 -16.21
N THR A 299 7.23 -12.23 -16.31
CA THR A 299 6.47 -13.47 -16.04
C THR A 299 5.96 -13.59 -14.61
N ASN A 300 6.52 -12.82 -13.67
CA ASN A 300 6.14 -12.84 -12.26
C ASN A 300 5.30 -11.63 -11.82
N LEU A 301 5.08 -10.68 -12.72
CA LEU A 301 4.32 -9.47 -12.45
C LEU A 301 2.84 -9.84 -12.25
N GLN A 302 2.30 -9.44 -11.11
CA GLN A 302 0.90 -9.61 -10.71
C GLN A 302 0.13 -8.31 -10.78
N ASN A 303 0.77 -7.18 -10.45
CA ASN A 303 0.11 -5.88 -10.45
C ASN A 303 1.01 -4.84 -11.12
N ILE A 304 0.43 -4.07 -12.04
CA ILE A 304 1.06 -2.88 -12.62
C ILE A 304 0.14 -1.68 -12.48
N GLN A 305 0.67 -0.59 -11.92
CA GLN A 305 -0.05 0.66 -11.77
C GLN A 305 0.81 1.80 -12.31
N MET A 306 0.27 2.55 -13.26
CA MET A 306 0.94 3.69 -13.88
C MET A 306 -0.09 4.80 -14.12
N ARG A 307 -0.26 5.68 -13.13
CA ARG A 307 -1.25 6.76 -13.19
C ARG A 307 -0.57 8.10 -13.46
N THR A 308 -1.33 9.05 -14.01
CA THR A 308 -0.92 10.47 -14.12
C THR A 308 0.45 10.66 -14.79
N ILE A 309 0.67 9.97 -15.90
CA ILE A 309 1.87 10.05 -16.72
C ILE A 309 1.57 10.93 -17.94
N ASP A 310 2.14 12.13 -17.94
CA ASP A 310 1.74 13.18 -18.88
C ASP A 310 2.00 12.84 -20.35
N LYS A 311 3.01 12.05 -20.69
CA LYS A 311 3.45 11.85 -22.08
C LYS A 311 3.07 10.50 -22.68
N ILE A 312 2.38 9.65 -21.94
CA ILE A 312 2.05 8.31 -22.43
C ILE A 312 0.83 8.38 -23.36
N ASP A 313 1.03 8.07 -24.63
CA ASP A 313 -0.04 8.06 -25.65
C ASP A 313 -0.39 6.67 -26.16
N TYR A 314 0.55 5.73 -26.08
CA TYR A 314 0.30 4.31 -26.32
C TYR A 314 0.96 3.39 -25.28
N ILE A 315 0.30 2.25 -25.04
CA ILE A 315 0.80 1.16 -24.20
C ILE A 315 0.66 -0.15 -24.94
N HIS A 316 1.78 -0.84 -25.18
CA HIS A 316 1.80 -2.23 -25.63
C HIS A 316 2.36 -3.09 -24.49
N LEU A 317 1.52 -3.91 -23.86
CA LEU A 317 1.88 -4.70 -22.68
C LEU A 317 1.79 -6.20 -22.97
N ASN A 318 2.87 -6.93 -22.68
CA ASN A 318 2.81 -8.39 -22.66
C ASN A 318 2.16 -8.87 -21.37
N VAL A 319 1.12 -9.69 -21.50
CA VAL A 319 0.32 -10.18 -20.38
C VAL A 319 0.61 -11.67 -20.19
N TYR A 320 1.17 -12.00 -19.02
CA TYR A 320 1.44 -13.37 -18.59
C TYR A 320 0.33 -13.89 -17.66
N ASP A 321 0.34 -15.19 -17.39
CA ASP A 321 -0.65 -15.89 -16.55
C ASP A 321 -0.75 -15.37 -15.12
N ARG A 322 0.32 -14.77 -14.59
CA ARG A 322 0.34 -14.22 -13.23
C ARG A 322 -0.20 -12.81 -13.12
N LEU A 323 -0.33 -12.06 -14.22
CA LEU A 323 -0.80 -10.68 -14.16
C LEU A 323 -2.28 -10.68 -13.79
N LYS A 324 -2.63 -9.94 -12.74
CA LYS A 324 -4.00 -9.88 -12.18
C LYS A 324 -4.61 -8.49 -12.31
N SER A 325 -3.82 -7.44 -12.09
CA SER A 325 -4.32 -6.06 -12.09
C SER A 325 -3.49 -5.15 -12.98
N ILE A 326 -4.18 -4.39 -13.82
CA ILE A 326 -3.62 -3.31 -14.64
C ILE A 326 -4.38 -2.03 -14.29
N ASP A 327 -3.66 -0.99 -13.87
CA ASP A 327 -4.22 0.35 -13.64
C ASP A 327 -3.41 1.40 -14.40
N PHE A 328 -3.99 1.90 -15.49
CA PHE A 328 -3.49 3.02 -16.27
C PHE A 328 -4.45 4.22 -16.24
N SER A 329 -5.17 4.39 -15.13
CA SER A 329 -6.09 5.49 -14.95
C SER A 329 -5.40 6.85 -14.89
N TYR A 330 -6.13 7.93 -15.16
CA TYR A 330 -5.66 9.32 -15.10
C TYR A 330 -4.51 9.64 -16.07
N ASN A 331 -4.32 8.85 -17.12
CA ASN A 331 -3.40 9.17 -18.21
C ASN A 331 -4.15 9.87 -19.34
N MET A 332 -4.35 11.17 -19.18
CA MET A 332 -5.19 11.98 -20.09
C MET A 332 -4.70 12.05 -21.54
N ASN A 333 -3.47 11.62 -21.83
CA ASN A 333 -2.93 11.56 -23.19
C ASN A 333 -2.92 10.14 -23.78
N LEU A 334 -3.25 9.11 -22.97
CA LEU A 334 -3.29 7.72 -23.40
C LEU A 334 -4.43 7.54 -24.40
N LYS A 335 -4.09 7.09 -25.60
CA LYS A 335 -5.00 6.90 -26.73
C LYS A 335 -5.11 5.44 -27.17
N TYR A 336 -4.05 4.67 -27.01
CA TYR A 336 -3.97 3.30 -27.52
C TYR A 336 -3.49 2.33 -26.45
N VAL A 337 -4.23 1.25 -26.22
CA VAL A 337 -3.81 0.16 -25.33
C VAL A 337 -3.88 -1.15 -26.09
N SER A 338 -2.75 -1.85 -26.17
CA SER A 338 -2.66 -3.18 -26.76
C SER A 338 -2.14 -4.19 -25.74
N LEU A 339 -2.92 -5.22 -25.45
CA LEU A 339 -2.53 -6.32 -24.58
C LEU A 339 -2.13 -7.52 -25.43
N HIS A 340 -0.87 -7.95 -25.32
CA HIS A 340 -0.35 -9.12 -26.02
C HIS A 340 -0.32 -10.31 -25.07
N LEU A 341 -1.25 -11.25 -25.25
CA LEU A 341 -1.33 -12.41 -24.38
C LEU A 341 -0.16 -13.35 -24.66
N MET A 342 0.51 -13.78 -23.61
CA MET A 342 1.67 -14.67 -23.66
C MET A 342 1.42 -16.03 -23.03
N SER A 343 0.19 -16.29 -22.56
CA SER A 343 -0.20 -17.56 -21.92
C SER A 343 -1.65 -17.93 -22.20
N ASP A 344 -1.89 -19.22 -22.36
CA ASP A 344 -3.22 -19.83 -22.57
C ASP A 344 -4.13 -19.77 -21.33
N TYR A 345 -3.57 -19.42 -20.17
CA TYR A 345 -4.27 -19.34 -18.89
C TYR A 345 -4.36 -17.91 -18.36
N THR A 346 -4.22 -16.93 -19.24
CA THR A 346 -4.31 -15.52 -18.86
C THR A 346 -5.72 -15.19 -18.37
N TYR A 347 -5.78 -14.59 -17.18
CA TYR A 347 -7.00 -14.12 -16.56
C TYR A 347 -6.67 -12.85 -15.76
N LEU A 348 -7.40 -11.77 -16.03
CA LEU A 348 -7.25 -10.52 -15.30
C LEU A 348 -8.38 -10.39 -14.28
N GLN A 349 -8.05 -9.94 -13.08
CA GLN A 349 -9.06 -9.54 -12.10
C GLN A 349 -9.49 -8.10 -12.36
N ARG A 350 -8.57 -7.22 -12.77
CA ARG A 350 -8.86 -5.80 -12.89
C ARG A 350 -8.13 -5.14 -14.06
N LEU A 351 -8.87 -4.35 -14.83
CA LEU A 351 -8.36 -3.44 -15.84
C LEU A 351 -8.98 -2.06 -15.63
N ILE A 352 -8.16 -1.08 -15.26
CA ILE A 352 -8.58 0.31 -15.04
C ILE A 352 -7.92 1.19 -16.08
N LEU A 353 -8.73 1.80 -16.94
CA LEU A 353 -8.36 2.78 -17.95
C LEU A 353 -9.20 4.06 -17.80
N SER A 354 -9.75 4.33 -16.61
CA SER A 354 -10.59 5.52 -16.37
C SER A 354 -9.81 6.82 -16.39
N HIS A 355 -10.47 7.92 -16.72
CA HIS A 355 -9.85 9.24 -16.90
C HIS A 355 -8.68 9.21 -17.92
N THR A 356 -8.93 8.60 -19.09
CA THR A 356 -7.97 8.58 -20.20
C THR A 356 -8.57 9.24 -21.45
N THR A 357 -7.90 9.10 -22.60
CA THR A 357 -8.49 9.44 -23.91
C THR A 357 -8.42 8.25 -24.85
N VAL A 358 -8.53 7.03 -24.30
CA VAL A 358 -8.38 5.79 -25.05
C VAL A 358 -9.39 5.77 -26.19
N LYS A 359 -8.88 5.64 -27.41
CA LYS A 359 -9.67 5.53 -28.63
C LYS A 359 -9.72 4.10 -29.13
N ASP A 360 -8.65 3.34 -28.87
CA ASP A 360 -8.51 1.97 -29.32
C ASP A 360 -7.94 1.10 -28.20
N PHE A 361 -8.57 -0.07 -28.04
CA PHE A 361 -8.16 -1.13 -27.14
C PHE A 361 -8.15 -2.43 -27.93
N SER A 362 -6.98 -3.07 -28.02
CA SER A 362 -6.82 -4.32 -28.75
C SER A 362 -6.22 -5.42 -27.87
N VAL A 363 -6.66 -6.65 -28.08
CA VAL A 363 -6.04 -7.85 -27.49
C VAL A 363 -5.46 -8.70 -28.61
N ASN A 364 -4.18 -9.00 -28.51
CA ASN A 364 -3.46 -9.84 -29.44
C ASN A 364 -3.34 -11.26 -28.87
N PHE A 365 -3.97 -12.21 -29.56
CA PHE A 365 -4.03 -13.62 -29.19
C PHE A 365 -3.00 -14.49 -29.92
N ASN A 366 -2.10 -13.93 -30.75
CA ASN A 366 -1.24 -14.69 -31.66
C ASN A 366 -0.34 -15.73 -30.98
N ASN A 367 -0.06 -15.57 -29.68
CA ASN A 367 0.77 -16.48 -28.90
C ASN A 367 -0.05 -17.38 -27.95
N THR A 368 -1.37 -17.47 -28.16
CA THR A 368 -2.28 -18.24 -27.29
C THR A 368 -3.35 -18.97 -28.09
N ILE A 369 -3.92 -20.02 -27.50
CA ILE A 369 -5.12 -20.69 -28.02
C ILE A 369 -6.42 -19.97 -27.64
N GLN A 370 -6.34 -18.97 -26.73
CA GLN A 370 -7.47 -18.18 -26.29
C GLN A 370 -8.06 -17.38 -27.47
N LYS A 371 -9.38 -17.20 -27.45
CA LYS A 371 -10.10 -16.36 -28.42
C LYS A 371 -10.69 -15.10 -27.77
N PHE A 372 -10.69 -15.06 -26.45
CA PHE A 372 -11.20 -13.98 -25.61
C PHE A 372 -10.35 -13.91 -24.34
N LEU A 373 -10.30 -12.72 -23.74
CA LEU A 373 -9.67 -12.47 -22.46
C LEU A 373 -10.75 -12.24 -21.40
N HIS A 374 -10.72 -13.02 -20.32
CA HIS A 374 -11.62 -12.80 -19.18
C HIS A 374 -11.04 -11.78 -18.21
N ILE A 375 -11.84 -10.78 -17.85
CA ILE A 375 -11.51 -9.69 -16.92
C ILE A 375 -12.66 -9.50 -15.92
N ASP A 376 -12.47 -9.68 -14.61
CA ASP A 376 -13.61 -9.49 -13.68
C ASP A 376 -14.13 -8.05 -13.72
N ILE A 377 -13.25 -7.07 -13.55
CA ILE A 377 -13.61 -5.65 -13.44
C ILE A 377 -12.89 -4.86 -14.53
N ILE A 378 -13.68 -4.23 -15.40
CA ILE A 378 -13.24 -3.27 -16.38
C ILE A 378 -13.81 -1.90 -16.02
N ASP A 379 -12.95 -0.94 -15.74
CA ASP A 379 -13.32 0.47 -15.55
C ASP A 379 -12.66 1.33 -16.64
N MET A 380 -13.47 1.84 -17.56
CA MET A 380 -13.07 2.81 -18.58
C MET A 380 -13.93 4.08 -18.50
N SER A 381 -14.40 4.43 -17.30
CA SER A 381 -15.17 5.65 -17.07
C SER A 381 -14.36 6.92 -17.37
N TYR A 382 -15.01 8.01 -17.78
CA TYR A 382 -14.34 9.29 -18.08
C TYR A 382 -13.27 9.23 -19.18
N SER A 383 -13.38 8.33 -20.16
CA SER A 383 -12.33 8.07 -21.16
C SER A 383 -12.60 8.62 -22.57
N ARG A 384 -13.72 9.35 -22.74
CA ARG A 384 -14.20 9.89 -24.03
C ARG A 384 -14.40 8.83 -25.12
N LEU A 385 -14.77 7.62 -24.73
CA LEU A 385 -15.09 6.53 -25.66
C LEU A 385 -16.30 6.91 -26.51
N GLU A 386 -16.19 6.67 -27.82
CA GLU A 386 -17.29 6.86 -28.79
C GLU A 386 -17.90 5.52 -29.23
N THR A 387 -17.15 4.42 -29.10
CA THR A 387 -17.58 3.06 -29.50
C THR A 387 -17.06 2.00 -28.52
N LEU A 388 -17.66 0.80 -28.56
CA LEU A 388 -17.30 -0.34 -27.70
C LEU A 388 -16.86 -1.58 -28.52
N TYR A 389 -16.26 -1.38 -29.70
CA TYR A 389 -15.90 -2.50 -30.60
C TYR A 389 -14.92 -3.51 -29.99
N PHE A 390 -14.19 -3.11 -28.95
CA PHE A 390 -13.24 -3.97 -28.25
C PHE A 390 -13.90 -5.07 -27.40
N LEU A 391 -15.18 -4.90 -27.02
CA LEU A 391 -15.88 -5.87 -26.17
C LEU A 391 -16.00 -7.26 -26.81
N LYS A 392 -15.92 -7.36 -28.14
CA LYS A 392 -15.98 -8.65 -28.85
C LYS A 392 -14.83 -9.61 -28.49
N TYR A 393 -13.76 -9.11 -27.88
CA TYR A 393 -12.60 -9.88 -27.45
C TYR A 393 -12.56 -10.13 -25.94
N LEU A 394 -13.53 -9.61 -25.19
CA LEU A 394 -13.51 -9.62 -23.74
C LEU A 394 -14.72 -10.35 -23.17
N THR A 395 -14.52 -10.99 -22.03
CA THR A 395 -15.61 -11.44 -21.16
C THR A 395 -15.39 -10.83 -19.80
N PHE A 396 -16.46 -10.38 -19.15
CA PHE A 396 -16.32 -9.63 -17.91
C PHE A 396 -17.50 -9.80 -16.97
N TYR A 397 -17.27 -9.45 -15.71
CA TYR A 397 -18.26 -9.50 -14.65
C TYR A 397 -18.81 -8.09 -14.35
N THR A 398 -17.95 -7.08 -14.33
CA THR A 398 -18.31 -5.66 -14.20
C THR A 398 -17.68 -4.86 -15.31
N LEU A 399 -18.50 -4.07 -16.01
CA LEU A 399 -18.06 -3.08 -16.99
C LEU A 399 -18.60 -1.72 -16.59
N ASP A 400 -17.69 -0.80 -16.29
CA ASP A 400 -17.99 0.61 -16.14
C ASP A 400 -17.43 1.40 -17.32
N VAL A 401 -18.33 1.95 -18.12
CA VAL A 401 -18.03 2.88 -19.22
C VAL A 401 -18.85 4.16 -19.07
N SER A 402 -19.16 4.54 -17.84
CA SER A 402 -19.87 5.78 -17.54
C SER A 402 -19.06 7.04 -17.88
N TYR A 403 -19.73 8.18 -18.04
CA TYR A 403 -19.06 9.47 -18.33
C TYR A 403 -18.22 9.47 -19.62
N ASN A 404 -18.72 8.81 -20.66
CA ASN A 404 -18.09 8.74 -21.99
C ASN A 404 -18.92 9.53 -23.02
N ARG A 405 -18.69 9.28 -24.33
CA ARG A 405 -19.37 9.95 -25.45
C ARG A 405 -20.07 8.93 -26.36
N LEU A 406 -20.55 7.84 -25.77
CA LEU A 406 -21.23 6.78 -26.50
C LEU A 406 -22.56 7.33 -27.02
N LYS A 407 -22.82 7.23 -28.33
CA LYS A 407 -24.06 7.74 -28.96
C LYS A 407 -25.04 6.67 -29.37
N ILE A 408 -24.53 5.63 -30.02
CA ILE A 408 -25.33 4.52 -30.51
C ILE A 408 -24.63 3.25 -30.05
N ILE A 409 -25.36 2.43 -29.31
CA ILE A 409 -24.90 1.13 -28.88
C ILE A 409 -25.82 0.09 -29.51
N ASP A 410 -25.29 -0.59 -30.53
CA ASP A 410 -25.89 -1.79 -31.09
C ASP A 410 -24.93 -2.94 -30.83
N ILE A 411 -25.13 -3.63 -29.70
CA ILE A 411 -24.32 -4.79 -29.35
C ILE A 411 -25.19 -6.03 -29.46
N ASN A 412 -25.23 -6.55 -30.68
CA ASN A 412 -25.77 -7.88 -30.92
C ASN A 412 -24.80 -8.90 -30.32
N GLN A 413 -25.24 -9.55 -29.23
CA GLN A 413 -24.52 -10.59 -28.47
C GLN A 413 -23.29 -10.08 -27.70
N ILE A 414 -23.53 -9.45 -26.54
CA ILE A 414 -22.49 -9.41 -25.50
C ILE A 414 -22.37 -10.82 -24.94
N ASN A 415 -21.23 -11.47 -25.19
CA ASN A 415 -20.95 -12.78 -24.62
C ASN A 415 -20.52 -12.63 -23.15
N PHE A 416 -21.49 -12.52 -22.25
CA PHE A 416 -21.26 -12.73 -20.83
C PHE A 416 -21.01 -14.23 -20.60
N HIS A 417 -19.81 -14.71 -20.87
CA HIS A 417 -19.48 -16.10 -20.54
C HIS A 417 -19.38 -16.25 -19.02
N HIS A 418 -20.04 -17.27 -18.47
CA HIS A 418 -19.79 -17.74 -17.11
C HIS A 418 -18.30 -18.04 -16.97
N GLY A 419 -17.59 -17.21 -16.19
CA GLY A 419 -16.24 -17.53 -15.74
C GLY A 419 -16.28 -18.85 -14.98
N MET A 420 -15.15 -19.57 -14.96
CA MET A 420 -14.97 -20.90 -14.34
C MET A 420 -15.21 -20.95 -12.82
N TYR A 421 -15.75 -19.89 -12.21
CA TYR A 421 -15.97 -19.76 -10.78
C TYR A 421 -17.43 -19.37 -10.52
N GLU A 422 -18.08 -20.14 -9.65
CA GLU A 422 -19.46 -20.03 -9.18
C GLU A 422 -19.73 -18.71 -8.39
N LEU A 423 -19.49 -17.56 -8.99
CA LEU A 423 -19.79 -16.27 -8.40
C LEU A 423 -21.24 -15.89 -8.76
N THR A 424 -22.15 -16.29 -7.87
CA THR A 424 -23.55 -15.84 -7.75
C THR A 424 -23.69 -14.35 -7.39
N LEU A 425 -22.64 -13.55 -7.56
CA LEU A 425 -22.62 -12.15 -7.18
C LEU A 425 -23.07 -11.27 -8.36
N MET A 426 -23.57 -10.06 -8.07
CA MET A 426 -24.09 -9.07 -9.03
C MET A 426 -23.11 -8.64 -10.15
N ASN A 427 -23.43 -9.00 -11.40
CA ASN A 427 -22.84 -8.42 -12.60
C ASN A 427 -23.40 -7.01 -12.88
N LEU A 428 -22.52 -6.04 -13.12
CA LEU A 428 -22.87 -4.64 -13.38
C LEU A 428 -22.45 -4.22 -14.79
N LEU A 429 -23.40 -3.67 -15.54
CA LEU A 429 -23.17 -2.94 -16.78
C LEU A 429 -23.53 -1.47 -16.57
N ASN A 430 -22.52 -0.62 -16.35
CA ASN A 430 -22.71 0.81 -16.14
C ASN A 430 -22.38 1.60 -17.42
N LEU A 431 -23.43 2.11 -18.07
CA LEU A 431 -23.39 2.95 -19.27
C LEU A 431 -23.93 4.37 -18.97
N SER A 432 -24.03 4.75 -17.69
CA SER A 432 -24.60 6.03 -17.29
C SER A 432 -23.78 7.24 -17.78
N SER A 433 -24.38 8.43 -17.78
CA SER A 433 -23.68 9.69 -18.09
C SER A 433 -23.00 9.68 -19.46
N ASN A 434 -23.68 9.18 -20.49
CA ASN A 434 -23.19 9.15 -21.88
C ASN A 434 -24.04 10.05 -22.79
N GLU A 435 -23.79 10.02 -24.09
CA GLU A 435 -24.56 10.76 -25.10
C GLU A 435 -25.53 9.83 -25.87
N MET A 436 -25.98 8.73 -25.24
CA MET A 436 -26.69 7.68 -25.97
C MET A 436 -28.08 8.14 -26.41
N GLU A 437 -28.38 7.98 -27.69
CA GLU A 437 -29.71 8.22 -28.28
C GLU A 437 -30.46 6.90 -28.52
N PHE A 438 -29.72 5.84 -28.86
CA PHE A 438 -30.26 4.51 -29.14
C PHE A 438 -29.43 3.45 -28.45
N ILE A 439 -30.12 2.49 -27.81
CA ILE A 439 -29.48 1.32 -27.23
C ILE A 439 -30.23 0.04 -27.60
N LYS A 440 -29.48 -0.92 -28.14
CA LYS A 440 -29.92 -2.29 -28.39
C LYS A 440 -28.92 -3.27 -27.79
N ILE A 441 -29.37 -4.03 -26.79
CA ILE A 441 -28.55 -5.04 -26.15
C ILE A 441 -29.35 -6.33 -26.01
N ASN A 442 -28.81 -7.39 -26.59
CA ASN A 442 -29.36 -8.73 -26.50
C ASN A 442 -28.32 -9.65 -25.83
N TRP A 443 -28.71 -10.29 -24.73
CA TRP A 443 -27.87 -11.28 -24.03
C TRP A 443 -28.67 -12.55 -23.70
N ASN A 444 -28.03 -13.69 -23.95
CA ASN A 444 -28.67 -15.00 -23.79
C ASN A 444 -28.32 -15.70 -22.46
N ASN A 445 -27.45 -15.09 -21.64
CA ASN A 445 -26.87 -15.72 -20.45
C ASN A 445 -27.38 -15.08 -19.15
N GLU A 446 -26.96 -15.60 -17.99
CA GLU A 446 -27.39 -15.13 -16.66
C GLU A 446 -26.82 -13.75 -16.25
N SER A 447 -26.42 -12.89 -17.19
CA SER A 447 -25.85 -11.57 -16.88
C SER A 447 -26.13 -10.56 -17.99
N PRO A 448 -26.24 -9.25 -17.69
CA PRO A 448 -25.95 -8.60 -16.41
C PRO A 448 -27.14 -8.55 -15.42
N HIS A 449 -26.85 -8.46 -14.12
CA HIS A 449 -27.87 -8.36 -13.05
C HIS A 449 -28.35 -6.92 -12.84
N THR A 450 -27.44 -5.95 -12.98
CA THR A 450 -27.73 -4.52 -12.92
C THR A 450 -27.29 -3.86 -14.21
N ILE A 451 -28.20 -3.09 -14.81
CA ILE A 451 -27.91 -2.23 -15.95
C ILE A 451 -28.20 -0.79 -15.54
N ASP A 452 -27.19 0.06 -15.64
CA ASP A 452 -27.32 1.49 -15.40
C ASP A 452 -27.20 2.25 -16.72
N LEU A 453 -28.31 2.83 -17.16
CA LEU A 453 -28.44 3.67 -18.35
C LEU A 453 -28.82 5.12 -17.98
N SER A 454 -28.68 5.50 -16.72
CA SER A 454 -29.08 6.81 -16.23
C SER A 454 -28.30 7.96 -16.88
N GLN A 455 -28.86 9.16 -16.87
CA GLN A 455 -28.18 10.38 -17.35
C GLN A 455 -27.70 10.27 -18.81
N ASN A 456 -28.58 9.79 -19.70
CA ASN A 456 -28.35 9.70 -21.13
C ASN A 456 -29.37 10.56 -21.91
N ASN A 457 -29.31 10.50 -23.24
CA ASN A 457 -30.26 11.18 -24.14
C ASN A 457 -31.16 10.18 -24.87
N LEU A 458 -31.49 9.05 -24.23
CA LEU A 458 -32.14 7.93 -24.90
C LEU A 458 -33.46 8.35 -25.54
N GLN A 459 -33.64 8.03 -26.81
CA GLN A 459 -34.89 8.18 -27.55
C GLN A 459 -35.59 6.83 -27.70
N SER A 460 -34.80 5.75 -27.76
CA SER A 460 -35.32 4.39 -27.81
C SER A 460 -34.38 3.36 -27.16
N ILE A 461 -35.00 2.33 -26.61
CA ILE A 461 -34.37 1.23 -25.87
C ILE A 461 -34.93 -0.12 -26.34
N GLU A 462 -34.02 -1.02 -26.69
CA GLU A 462 -34.29 -2.43 -26.99
C GLU A 462 -33.40 -3.31 -26.10
N LEU A 463 -33.96 -3.88 -25.03
CA LEU A 463 -33.24 -4.76 -24.11
C LEU A 463 -33.91 -6.13 -24.06
N HIS A 464 -33.16 -7.19 -24.35
CA HIS A 464 -33.63 -8.56 -24.23
C HIS A 464 -32.63 -9.42 -23.44
N GLY A 465 -33.09 -10.01 -22.34
CA GLY A 465 -32.31 -10.98 -21.59
C GLY A 465 -32.96 -11.47 -20.30
N GLN A 466 -32.47 -12.58 -19.76
CA GLN A 466 -33.24 -13.36 -18.77
C GLN A 466 -33.00 -12.97 -17.31
N SER A 467 -31.94 -12.20 -17.01
CA SER A 467 -31.29 -12.21 -15.69
C SER A 467 -31.12 -10.84 -15.04
N THR A 468 -31.62 -9.77 -15.66
CA THR A 468 -31.51 -8.43 -15.09
C THR A 468 -32.56 -8.21 -14.02
N TYR A 469 -32.11 -7.89 -12.81
CA TYR A 469 -32.95 -7.59 -11.66
C TYR A 469 -33.14 -6.08 -11.46
N THR A 470 -32.15 -5.27 -11.84
CA THR A 470 -32.14 -3.81 -11.62
C THR A 470 -31.86 -3.10 -12.93
N LEU A 471 -32.76 -2.18 -13.32
CA LEU A 471 -32.59 -1.31 -14.46
C LEU A 471 -32.75 0.16 -14.03
N LEU A 472 -31.71 0.96 -14.24
CA LEU A 472 -31.72 2.40 -13.94
C LEU A 472 -31.82 3.19 -15.24
N LEU A 473 -32.90 3.95 -15.42
CA LEU A 473 -33.16 4.80 -16.59
C LEU A 473 -33.36 6.27 -16.23
N ASN A 474 -33.17 6.65 -14.97
CA ASN A 474 -33.42 8.00 -14.51
C ASN A 474 -32.63 9.05 -15.31
N GLU A 475 -33.19 10.24 -15.42
CA GLU A 475 -32.62 11.39 -16.15
C GLU A 475 -32.45 11.17 -17.67
N ASN A 476 -33.31 10.34 -18.28
CA ASN A 476 -33.43 10.22 -19.74
C ASN A 476 -34.64 11.02 -20.27
N SER A 477 -34.51 12.35 -20.32
CA SER A 477 -35.63 13.25 -20.64
C SER A 477 -36.25 13.07 -22.03
N ASN A 478 -35.51 12.50 -22.99
CA ASN A 478 -35.98 12.26 -24.37
C ASN A 478 -36.65 10.89 -24.57
N LEU A 479 -36.66 10.03 -23.56
CA LEU A 479 -37.14 8.66 -23.70
C LEU A 479 -38.66 8.64 -23.62
N SER A 480 -39.32 8.28 -24.73
CA SER A 480 -40.76 8.04 -24.75
C SER A 480 -41.06 6.57 -24.42
N LEU A 481 -42.09 6.32 -23.60
CA LEU A 481 -42.52 4.97 -23.21
C LEU A 481 -43.49 4.31 -24.22
N THR A 482 -43.44 4.71 -25.49
CA THR A 482 -44.28 4.06 -26.52
C THR A 482 -43.76 2.65 -26.84
N PRO A 483 -44.61 1.69 -27.25
CA PRO A 483 -44.16 0.34 -27.62
C PRO A 483 -43.12 0.28 -28.74
N ILE A 484 -43.00 1.34 -29.55
CA ILE A 484 -42.03 1.44 -30.64
C ILE A 484 -40.65 1.83 -30.10
N THR A 485 -40.60 2.72 -29.11
CA THR A 485 -39.37 3.27 -28.54
C THR A 485 -38.92 2.55 -27.28
N PHE A 486 -39.80 1.80 -26.62
CA PHE A 486 -39.52 1.12 -25.36
C PHE A 486 -39.85 -0.36 -25.47
N ASN A 487 -38.84 -1.17 -25.84
CA ASN A 487 -38.96 -2.62 -25.97
C ASN A 487 -38.03 -3.30 -24.97
N ILE A 488 -38.59 -3.79 -23.86
CA ILE A 488 -37.83 -4.42 -22.79
C ILE A 488 -38.45 -5.80 -22.49
N ASP A 489 -37.65 -6.85 -22.68
CA ASP A 489 -37.99 -8.24 -22.35
C ASP A 489 -37.01 -8.75 -21.27
N LEU A 490 -37.33 -8.40 -20.02
CA LEU A 490 -36.54 -8.71 -18.83
C LEU A 490 -37.43 -9.42 -17.79
N PRO A 491 -37.69 -10.73 -17.92
CA PRO A 491 -38.68 -11.45 -17.11
C PRO A 491 -38.36 -11.50 -15.61
N LEU A 492 -37.11 -11.23 -15.22
CA LEU A 492 -36.67 -11.21 -13.82
C LEU A 492 -36.48 -9.80 -13.24
N LEU A 493 -36.92 -8.74 -13.94
CA LEU A 493 -36.77 -7.37 -13.46
C LEU A 493 -37.53 -7.13 -12.15
N GLN A 494 -36.81 -6.70 -11.10
CA GLN A 494 -37.34 -6.44 -9.76
C GLN A 494 -37.38 -4.95 -9.43
N TYR A 495 -36.43 -4.16 -9.94
CA TYR A 495 -36.30 -2.74 -9.71
C TYR A 495 -36.13 -1.99 -11.04
N LEU A 496 -36.94 -0.95 -11.23
CA LEU A 496 -36.92 -0.07 -12.39
C LEU A 496 -36.97 1.38 -11.92
N ASP A 497 -35.93 2.15 -12.22
CA ASP A 497 -35.87 3.58 -11.92
C ASP A 497 -36.20 4.41 -13.16
N LEU A 498 -37.26 5.22 -13.10
CA LEU A 498 -37.73 6.08 -14.19
C LEU A 498 -37.73 7.55 -13.79
N ASP A 499 -37.04 7.93 -12.71
CA ASP A 499 -37.08 9.31 -12.23
C ASP A 499 -36.61 10.30 -13.31
N SER A 500 -37.33 11.40 -13.48
CA SER A 500 -37.03 12.44 -14.49
C SER A 500 -37.09 11.98 -15.97
N ILE A 501 -37.90 10.97 -16.28
CA ILE A 501 -38.31 10.63 -17.66
C ILE A 501 -39.65 11.31 -17.99
N HIS A 502 -39.82 11.79 -19.22
CA HIS A 502 -41.09 12.35 -19.68
C HIS A 502 -42.08 11.23 -20.01
N ILE A 503 -43.14 11.11 -19.19
CA ILE A 503 -44.21 10.15 -19.41
C ILE A 503 -45.39 10.89 -20.05
N ASP A 504 -45.52 10.78 -21.38
CA ASP A 504 -46.77 11.13 -22.06
C ASP A 504 -47.87 10.18 -21.54
N SER A 505 -49.06 10.71 -21.23
CA SER A 505 -50.13 9.99 -20.52
C SER A 505 -50.41 8.59 -21.10
N PHE A 506 -50.33 7.58 -20.23
CA PHE A 506 -50.57 6.15 -20.52
C PHE A 506 -51.96 5.83 -21.09
#